data_AF-A0A2D8V6V7-F1
#
_entry.id   AF-A0A2D8V6V7-F1
#
_cell.length_a   1.000
_cell.length_b   1.000
_cell.length_c   1.000
_cell.angle_alpha   90.00
_cell.angle_beta   90.00
_cell.angle_gamma   90.00
#
_symmetry.space_group_name_H-M   'P 1'
#
loop_
_entity.id
_entity.type
_entity.pdbx_description
1 polymer ?
#
loop_
_entity_poly.entity_id
_entity_poly.type
_entity_poly.pdbx_seq_one_letter_code
_entity_poly.pdbx_strand_id
1 'polypeptide(L)'
;YQNERYLHAKWTVAQTKSIGEMIEGFCAAEEGKEYTPEGPSYEAKFPHIPEGVFGDTSDMITGCPIPQPILNRETKPIKLDKIIASKFSIISNKNLPLLSHKAKRIFKHLSIHFEKITSDDDEENRLKNIFDIYDVVLVRPDLYVYGGCDLENISNVIESLEDKFFLKL
;
A
#
# COMPACT_ATOMS: atom_id res chain seq x y z
N TYR A 1 9.85 8.57 6.39
CA TYR A 1 10.79 7.75 5.60
C TYR A 1 11.59 6.77 6.45
N GLN A 2 12.50 7.24 7.32
CA GLN A 2 13.36 6.34 8.10
C GLN A 2 12.57 5.33 8.95
N ASN A 3 11.52 5.78 9.65
CA ASN A 3 10.67 4.91 10.46
C ASN A 3 10.00 3.79 9.65
N GLU A 4 9.67 4.03 8.38
CA GLU A 4 9.05 3.02 7.49
C GLU A 4 10.12 2.08 6.89
N ARG A 5 11.18 2.65 6.32
CA ARG A 5 12.16 1.89 5.51
C ARG A 5 13.18 1.12 6.34
N TYR A 6 13.47 1.56 7.57
CA TYR A 6 14.39 0.87 8.46
C TYR A 6 13.93 -0.57 8.75
N LEU A 7 12.63 -0.77 8.97
CA LEU A 7 12.07 -2.08 9.27
C LEU A 7 12.09 -3.00 8.05
N HIS A 8 11.80 -2.47 6.86
CA HIS A 8 11.95 -3.21 5.60
C HIS A 8 13.41 -3.63 5.37
N ALA A 9 14.37 -2.74 5.64
CA ALA A 9 15.80 -3.06 5.53
C ALA A 9 16.21 -4.14 6.53
N LYS A 10 15.79 -4.02 7.80
CA LYS A 10 16.06 -5.02 8.84
C LYS A 10 15.50 -6.40 8.45
N TRP A 11 14.28 -6.44 7.90
CA TRP A 11 13.70 -7.69 7.39
C TRP A 11 14.49 -8.27 6.22
N THR A 12 14.91 -7.43 5.28
CA THR A 12 15.71 -7.87 4.13
C THR A 12 17.02 -8.50 4.58
N VAL A 13 17.73 -7.86 5.51
CA VAL A 13 18.97 -8.38 6.10
C VAL A 13 18.72 -9.71 6.81
N ALA A 14 17.64 -9.82 7.59
CA ALA A 14 17.29 -11.07 8.27
C ALA A 14 17.02 -12.21 7.27
N GLN A 15 16.27 -11.94 6.20
CA GLN A 15 15.99 -12.92 5.14
C GLN A 15 17.25 -13.37 4.41
N THR A 16 18.15 -12.43 4.07
CA THR A 16 19.44 -12.78 3.46
C THR A 16 20.28 -13.66 4.39
N LYS A 17 20.27 -13.39 5.71
CA LYS A 17 20.92 -14.26 6.69
C LYS A 17 20.32 -15.67 6.67
N SER A 18 19.00 -15.80 6.75
CA SER A 18 18.33 -17.12 6.74
C SER A 18 18.58 -17.92 5.46
N ILE A 19 18.66 -17.26 4.29
CA ILE A 19 19.05 -17.92 3.03
C ILE A 19 20.50 -18.43 3.10
N GLY A 20 21.43 -17.62 3.60
CA GLY A 20 22.82 -18.03 3.79
C GLY A 20 22.95 -19.24 4.71
N GLU A 21 22.23 -19.23 5.83
CA GLU A 21 22.19 -20.35 6.77
C GLU A 21 21.62 -21.63 6.13
N MET A 22 20.61 -21.53 5.25
CA MET A 22 20.13 -22.69 4.49
C MET A 22 21.19 -23.25 3.54
N ILE A 23 21.94 -22.37 2.84
CA ILE A 23 23.01 -22.79 1.93
C ILE A 23 24.12 -23.51 2.71
N GLU A 24 24.56 -22.97 3.84
CA GLU A 24 25.55 -23.61 4.72
C GLU A 24 25.07 -24.99 5.21
N GLY A 25 23.78 -25.10 5.54
CA GLY A 25 23.16 -26.38 5.89
C GLY A 25 23.27 -27.43 4.78
N PHE A 26 23.01 -27.03 3.53
CA PHE A 26 23.19 -27.92 2.37
C PHE A 26 24.67 -28.31 2.16
N CYS A 27 25.60 -27.36 2.27
CA CYS A 27 27.02 -27.65 2.12
C CYS A 27 27.55 -28.59 3.22
N ALA A 28 27.17 -28.37 4.48
CA ALA A 28 27.55 -29.23 5.58
C ALA A 28 27.01 -30.66 5.40
N ALA A 29 25.75 -30.81 4.95
CA ALA A 29 25.15 -32.11 4.70
C ALA A 29 25.89 -32.90 3.61
N GLU A 30 26.31 -32.25 2.52
CA GLU A 30 27.14 -32.87 1.47
C GLU A 30 28.51 -33.33 2.00
N GLU A 31 29.07 -32.62 2.98
CA GLU A 31 30.30 -33.00 3.65
C GLU A 31 30.10 -34.02 4.79
N GLY A 32 28.86 -34.48 5.02
CA GLY A 32 28.50 -35.38 6.12
C GLY A 32 28.60 -34.75 7.51
N LYS A 33 28.54 -33.41 7.58
CA LYS A 33 28.59 -32.61 8.81
C LYS A 33 27.19 -32.12 9.18
N GLU A 34 26.96 -31.92 10.47
CA GLU A 34 25.77 -31.22 10.96
C GLU A 34 25.98 -29.71 10.99
N TYR A 35 24.94 -28.96 10.64
CA TYR A 35 24.90 -27.50 10.72
C TYR A 35 23.65 -27.06 11.47
N THR A 36 23.83 -26.17 12.45
CA THR A 36 22.73 -25.58 13.22
C THR A 36 22.66 -24.09 12.90
N PRO A 37 21.56 -23.59 12.31
CA PRO A 37 21.40 -22.17 12.04
C PRO A 37 21.29 -21.36 13.34
N GLU A 38 21.80 -20.12 13.34
CA GLU A 38 21.78 -19.23 14.50
C GLU A 38 20.58 -18.27 14.51
N GLY A 39 19.80 -18.24 13.42
CA GLY A 39 18.71 -17.28 13.20
C GLY A 39 17.30 -17.89 13.15
N PRO A 40 16.25 -17.03 13.17
CA PRO A 40 14.89 -17.46 12.89
C PRO A 40 14.79 -18.02 11.46
N SER A 41 13.86 -18.97 11.27
CA SER A 41 13.60 -19.59 9.97
C SER A 41 13.10 -18.58 8.93
N TYR A 42 13.15 -18.98 7.67
CA TYR A 42 12.76 -18.22 6.46
C TYR A 42 11.32 -17.66 6.47
N GLU A 43 10.49 -17.99 7.46
CA GLU A 43 9.05 -17.65 7.53
C GLU A 43 8.74 -16.20 7.95
N ALA A 44 9.73 -15.32 8.11
CA ALA A 44 9.46 -13.94 8.49
C ALA A 44 8.62 -13.24 7.40
N LYS A 45 7.37 -12.86 7.71
CA LYS A 45 6.51 -12.06 6.83
C LYS A 45 7.11 -10.68 6.59
N PHE A 46 7.03 -10.17 5.36
CA PHE A 46 7.47 -8.80 5.05
C PHE A 46 6.77 -7.83 6.01
N PRO A 47 7.51 -6.99 6.74
CA PRO A 47 6.90 -6.14 7.76
C PRO A 47 5.93 -5.19 7.06
N HIS A 48 4.68 -5.25 7.51
CA HIS A 48 3.79 -4.11 7.36
C HIS A 48 4.44 -2.91 8.04
N ILE A 49 4.20 -1.70 7.54
CA ILE A 49 4.69 -0.48 8.17
C ILE A 49 4.01 -0.37 9.54
N PRO A 50 4.67 -0.71 10.67
CA PRO A 50 4.00 -1.05 11.91
C PRO A 50 3.80 0.14 12.86
N GLU A 51 4.32 1.32 12.50
CA GLU A 51 4.07 2.57 13.22
C GLU A 51 3.81 3.72 12.24
N GLY A 52 2.82 4.55 12.56
CA GLY A 52 2.37 5.68 11.75
C GLY A 52 0.86 5.62 11.49
N VAL A 53 0.37 6.44 10.55
CA VAL A 53 -1.04 6.44 10.10
C VAL A 53 -1.52 5.04 9.67
N PHE A 54 -0.58 4.15 9.36
CA PHE A 54 -0.80 2.85 8.76
C PHE A 54 -0.79 1.67 9.75
N GLY A 55 -0.87 1.96 11.05
CA GLY A 55 -0.73 0.98 12.11
C GLY A 55 -1.98 0.19 12.47
N ASP A 56 -3.16 0.54 11.93
CA ASP A 56 -4.37 -0.24 12.21
C ASP A 56 -4.44 -1.46 11.30
N THR A 57 -3.76 -2.53 11.72
CA THR A 57 -3.74 -3.82 11.02
C THR A 57 -5.11 -4.49 10.91
N SER A 58 -6.14 -3.99 11.61
CA SER A 58 -7.50 -4.55 11.52
C SER A 58 -8.15 -4.29 10.16
N ASP A 59 -7.70 -3.26 9.45
CA ASP A 59 -8.25 -2.85 8.15
C ASP A 59 -7.60 -3.58 6.95
N MET A 60 -6.54 -4.36 7.19
CA MET A 60 -5.84 -5.28 6.27
C MET A 60 -5.23 -4.66 4.99
N ILE A 61 -5.61 -3.45 4.59
CA ILE A 61 -5.17 -2.83 3.34
C ILE A 61 -4.23 -1.65 3.58
N THR A 62 -4.28 -1.01 4.74
CA THR A 62 -3.50 0.18 5.00
C THR A 62 -2.02 -0.15 5.17
N GLY A 63 -1.16 0.67 4.55
CA GLY A 63 0.29 0.40 4.53
C GLY A 63 0.70 -0.76 3.62
N CYS A 64 -0.25 -1.36 2.89
CA CYS A 64 0.03 -2.31 1.82
C CYS A 64 0.12 -1.60 0.45
N PRO A 65 0.90 -2.13 -0.51
CA PRO A 65 0.81 -1.67 -1.89
C PRO A 65 -0.61 -1.87 -2.42
N ILE A 66 -1.17 -0.87 -3.11
CA ILE A 66 -2.45 -1.04 -3.80
C ILE A 66 -2.29 -2.10 -4.91
N PRO A 67 -3.26 -3.03 -5.09
CA PRO A 67 -3.28 -3.92 -6.24
C PRO A 67 -3.14 -3.14 -7.55
N GLN A 68 -2.42 -3.72 -8.51
CA GLN A 68 -2.11 -3.07 -9.78
C GLN A 68 -2.83 -3.78 -10.94
N PRO A 69 -4.14 -3.57 -11.13
CA PRO A 69 -4.86 -4.10 -12.27
C PRO A 69 -4.40 -3.47 -13.58
N ILE A 70 -4.63 -4.21 -14.66
CA ILE A 70 -4.67 -3.65 -16.01
C ILE A 70 -6.11 -3.21 -16.23
N LEU A 71 -6.31 -1.90 -16.39
CA LEU A 71 -7.63 -1.31 -16.59
C LEU A 71 -7.96 -1.19 -18.07
N ASN A 72 -9.17 -1.59 -18.45
CA ASN A 72 -9.69 -1.44 -19.80
C ASN A 72 -10.32 -0.05 -19.98
N ARG A 73 -9.50 0.91 -20.36
CA ARG A 73 -9.96 2.25 -20.75
C ARG A 73 -10.26 2.26 -22.24
N GLU A 74 -11.29 3.00 -22.66
CA GLU A 74 -11.97 3.06 -23.97
C GLU A 74 -11.12 2.97 -25.26
N THR A 75 -9.79 3.04 -25.17
CA THR A 75 -8.87 2.94 -26.30
C THR A 75 -7.70 1.96 -26.11
N LYS A 76 -7.40 1.50 -24.89
CA LYS A 76 -6.33 0.51 -24.62
C LYS A 76 -6.31 0.04 -23.15
N PRO A 77 -5.74 -1.16 -22.90
CA PRO A 77 -5.37 -1.59 -21.55
C PRO A 77 -4.28 -0.68 -20.96
N ILE A 78 -4.47 -0.21 -19.72
CA ILE A 78 -3.54 0.66 -18.99
C ILE A 78 -3.38 0.14 -17.57
N LYS A 79 -2.14 -0.12 -17.16
CA LYS A 79 -1.84 -0.49 -15.77
C LYS A 79 -2.13 0.69 -14.83
N LEU A 80 -2.75 0.42 -13.68
CA LEU A 80 -3.19 1.43 -12.72
C LEU A 80 -2.08 2.42 -12.33
N ASP A 81 -0.85 1.94 -12.08
CA ASP A 81 0.31 2.79 -11.76
C ASP A 81 0.56 3.92 -12.76
N LYS A 82 0.32 3.71 -14.06
CA LYS A 82 0.47 4.76 -15.08
C LYS A 82 -0.51 5.91 -14.92
N ILE A 83 -1.60 5.69 -14.20
CA ILE A 83 -2.65 6.69 -13.94
C ILE A 83 -2.36 7.42 -12.62
N ILE A 84 -2.01 6.67 -11.57
CA ILE A 84 -1.97 7.18 -10.19
C ILE A 84 -0.56 7.47 -9.65
N ALA A 85 0.50 7.02 -10.31
CA ALA A 85 1.86 7.13 -9.77
C ALA A 85 2.29 8.59 -9.57
N SER A 86 3.13 8.81 -8.54
CA SER A 86 3.67 10.12 -8.18
C SER A 86 2.62 11.16 -7.77
N LYS A 87 1.39 10.74 -7.47
CA LYS A 87 0.30 11.59 -6.98
C LYS A 87 -0.39 10.93 -5.80
N PHE A 88 -0.92 11.75 -4.91
CA PHE A 88 -2.00 11.26 -4.05
C PHE A 88 -3.21 10.98 -4.93
N SER A 89 -3.82 9.81 -4.76
CA SER A 89 -4.91 9.36 -5.62
C SER A 89 -6.04 8.78 -4.79
N ILE A 90 -7.26 9.26 -5.02
CA ILE A 90 -8.49 8.68 -4.50
C ILE A 90 -9.04 7.72 -5.54
N ILE A 91 -9.28 6.48 -5.14
CA ILE A 91 -9.80 5.42 -6.00
C ILE A 91 -11.16 4.97 -5.44
N SER A 92 -12.17 4.86 -6.30
CA SER A 92 -13.52 4.42 -5.92
C SER A 92 -14.29 3.85 -7.11
N ASN A 93 -15.25 2.97 -6.87
CA ASN A 93 -16.27 2.60 -7.86
C ASN A 93 -17.49 3.55 -7.86
N LYS A 94 -17.56 4.47 -6.89
CA LYS A 94 -18.60 5.49 -6.73
C LYS A 94 -18.09 6.85 -7.21
N ASN A 95 -18.99 7.84 -7.28
CA ASN A 95 -18.60 9.22 -7.57
C ASN A 95 -18.03 9.89 -6.32
N LEU A 96 -17.08 10.80 -6.49
CA LEU A 96 -16.54 11.59 -5.39
C LEU A 96 -17.65 12.46 -4.77
N PRO A 97 -17.88 12.41 -3.45
CA PRO A 97 -18.92 13.19 -2.80
C PRO A 97 -18.48 14.64 -2.61
N LEU A 98 -19.39 15.48 -2.11
CA LEU A 98 -19.06 16.86 -1.77
C LEU A 98 -18.07 16.90 -0.59
N LEU A 99 -16.86 17.37 -0.86
CA LEU A 99 -15.83 17.53 0.16
C LEU A 99 -16.09 18.76 1.05
N SER A 100 -15.67 18.68 2.32
CA SER A 100 -15.62 19.82 3.24
C SER A 100 -14.75 20.96 2.67
N HIS A 101 -14.87 22.18 3.21
CA HIS A 101 -14.05 23.30 2.76
C HIS A 101 -12.55 23.04 2.99
N LYS A 102 -12.18 22.46 4.14
CA LYS A 102 -10.79 22.14 4.48
C LYS A 102 -10.25 21.02 3.59
N ALA A 103 -11.00 19.93 3.41
CA ALA A 103 -10.64 18.84 2.50
C ALA A 103 -10.46 19.33 1.06
N LYS A 104 -11.31 20.24 0.56
CA LYS A 104 -11.16 20.84 -0.78
C LYS A 104 -9.85 21.61 -0.94
N ARG A 105 -9.44 22.38 0.08
CA ARG A 105 -8.17 23.11 0.06
C ARG A 105 -7.00 22.15 -0.05
N ILE A 106 -6.99 21.10 0.76
CA ILE A 106 -5.95 20.05 0.74
C ILE A 106 -5.94 19.32 -0.61
N PHE A 107 -7.11 18.88 -1.07
CA PHE A 107 -7.29 18.17 -2.34
C PHE A 107 -6.68 18.97 -3.51
N LYS A 108 -6.94 20.28 -3.55
CA LYS A 108 -6.38 21.17 -4.57
C LYS A 108 -4.88 21.39 -4.37
N HIS A 109 -4.43 21.65 -3.14
CA HIS A 109 -3.02 21.93 -2.85
C HIS A 109 -2.11 20.75 -3.19
N LEU A 110 -2.52 19.54 -2.85
CA LEU A 110 -1.79 18.31 -3.17
C LEU A 110 -2.03 17.82 -4.60
N SER A 111 -2.91 18.48 -5.37
CA SER A 111 -3.35 18.03 -6.69
C SER A 111 -3.77 16.55 -6.69
N ILE A 112 -4.60 16.19 -5.70
CA ILE A 112 -5.06 14.81 -5.52
C ILE A 112 -5.83 14.38 -6.77
N HIS A 113 -5.42 13.25 -7.35
CA HIS A 113 -6.09 12.64 -8.49
C HIS A 113 -7.32 11.87 -8.01
N PHE A 114 -8.43 11.93 -8.74
CA PHE A 114 -9.59 11.07 -8.49
C PHE A 114 -9.75 10.11 -9.66
N GLU A 115 -9.69 8.81 -9.37
CA GLU A 115 -9.84 7.74 -10.34
C GLU A 115 -11.08 6.91 -10.01
N LYS A 116 -12.09 6.96 -10.89
CA LYS A 116 -13.25 6.09 -10.79
C LYS A 116 -12.99 4.79 -11.55
N ILE A 117 -13.10 3.66 -10.89
CA ILE A 117 -12.87 2.32 -11.47
C ILE A 117 -14.09 1.45 -11.21
N THR A 118 -14.79 1.03 -12.26
CA THR A 118 -15.90 0.08 -12.15
C THR A 118 -15.45 -1.36 -12.45
N SER A 119 -16.36 -2.32 -12.28
CA SER A 119 -16.12 -3.71 -12.68
C SER A 119 -15.81 -3.86 -14.18
N ASP A 120 -16.30 -2.95 -15.01
CA ASP A 120 -16.06 -2.98 -16.45
C ASP A 120 -14.63 -2.53 -16.80
N ASP A 121 -14.01 -1.73 -15.93
CA ASP A 121 -12.62 -1.30 -16.08
C ASP A 121 -11.64 -2.38 -15.60
N ASP A 122 -11.96 -3.13 -14.54
CA ASP A 122 -11.10 -4.16 -13.91
C ASP A 122 -11.69 -5.56 -14.10
N GLU A 123 -11.56 -6.12 -15.30
CA GLU A 123 -12.11 -7.45 -15.66
C GLU A 123 -11.62 -8.58 -14.74
N GLU A 124 -10.37 -8.49 -14.27
CA GLU A 124 -9.78 -9.45 -13.33
C GLU A 124 -10.29 -9.28 -11.89
N ASN A 125 -11.09 -8.25 -11.61
CA ASN A 125 -11.69 -7.96 -10.31
C ASN A 125 -10.64 -7.85 -9.19
N ARG A 126 -9.44 -7.34 -9.50
CA ARG A 126 -8.33 -7.24 -8.54
C ARG A 126 -8.59 -6.24 -7.41
N LEU A 127 -9.43 -5.25 -7.64
CA LEU A 127 -9.84 -4.26 -6.63
C LEU A 127 -11.16 -4.64 -5.93
N LYS A 128 -11.81 -5.73 -6.32
CA LYS A 128 -13.14 -6.11 -5.80
C LYS A 128 -13.16 -6.21 -4.28
N ASN A 129 -12.23 -6.98 -3.69
CA ASN A 129 -12.18 -7.18 -2.24
C ASN A 129 -11.98 -5.86 -1.47
N ILE A 130 -11.34 -4.87 -2.09
CA ILE A 130 -11.18 -3.54 -1.50
C ILE A 130 -12.52 -2.80 -1.53
N PHE A 131 -13.21 -2.80 -2.68
CA PHE A 131 -14.50 -2.13 -2.83
C PHE A 131 -15.66 -2.84 -2.11
N ASP A 132 -15.50 -4.10 -1.74
CA ASP A 132 -16.43 -4.84 -0.88
C ASP A 132 -16.36 -4.36 0.58
N ILE A 133 -15.25 -3.75 1.00
CA ILE A 133 -15.00 -3.27 2.37
C ILE A 133 -15.07 -1.74 2.46
N TYR A 134 -14.59 -1.04 1.43
CA TYR A 134 -14.44 0.41 1.43
C TYR A 134 -15.07 1.03 0.20
N ASP A 135 -15.81 2.12 0.39
CA ASP A 135 -16.31 2.90 -0.73
C ASP A 135 -15.18 3.63 -1.47
N VAL A 136 -14.17 4.06 -0.72
CA VAL A 136 -13.11 4.93 -1.21
C VAL A 136 -11.79 4.52 -0.59
N VAL A 137 -10.72 4.51 -1.40
CA VAL A 137 -9.35 4.32 -0.92
C VAL A 137 -8.48 5.48 -1.35
N LEU A 138 -7.72 6.02 -0.39
CA LEU A 138 -6.68 7.00 -0.67
C LEU A 138 -5.33 6.29 -0.81
N VAL A 139 -4.61 6.56 -1.89
CA VAL A 139 -3.31 5.98 -2.23
C VAL A 139 -2.26 7.09 -2.27
N ARG A 140 -1.08 6.80 -1.71
CA ARG A 140 0.08 7.70 -1.70
C ARG A 140 0.82 7.70 -3.05
N PRO A 141 1.67 8.73 -3.30
CA PRO A 141 2.52 8.79 -4.49
C PRO A 141 3.44 7.58 -4.70
N ASP A 142 3.81 6.87 -3.62
CA ASP A 142 4.63 5.66 -3.64
C ASP A 142 3.82 4.36 -3.76
N LEU A 143 2.55 4.45 -4.16
CA LEU A 143 1.62 3.35 -4.43
C LEU A 143 1.18 2.53 -3.20
N TYR A 144 1.46 3.02 -2.00
CA TYR A 144 0.95 2.45 -0.76
C TYR A 144 -0.41 3.05 -0.41
N VAL A 145 -1.32 2.21 0.06
CA VAL A 145 -2.63 2.63 0.56
C VAL A 145 -2.44 3.46 1.83
N TYR A 146 -3.01 4.66 1.82
CA TYR A 146 -3.05 5.54 2.98
C TYR A 146 -4.17 5.15 3.95
N GLY A 147 -5.31 4.75 3.40
CA GLY A 147 -6.48 4.31 4.17
C GLY A 147 -7.69 4.10 3.27
N GLY A 148 -8.58 3.21 3.70
CA GLY A 148 -9.92 3.03 3.14
C GLY A 148 -11.00 3.63 4.03
N CYS A 149 -12.07 4.16 3.45
CA CYS A 149 -13.20 4.69 4.21
C CYS A 149 -14.51 4.68 3.42
N ASP A 150 -15.62 4.89 4.12
CA ASP A 150 -16.91 5.18 3.52
C ASP A 150 -16.94 6.58 2.90
N LEU A 151 -17.90 6.82 1.98
CA LEU A 151 -18.06 8.11 1.31
C LEU A 151 -18.24 9.29 2.28
N GLU A 152 -18.91 9.07 3.41
CA GLU A 152 -19.18 10.12 4.40
C GLU A 152 -17.90 10.59 5.10
N ASN A 153 -16.88 9.73 5.17
CA ASN A 153 -15.66 9.97 5.94
C ASN A 153 -14.48 10.47 5.09
N ILE A 154 -14.61 10.54 3.76
CA ILE A 154 -13.49 10.92 2.88
C ILE A 154 -12.91 12.31 3.19
N SER A 155 -13.74 13.26 3.64
CA SER A 155 -13.25 14.58 4.04
C SER A 155 -12.30 14.48 5.24
N ASN A 156 -12.64 13.65 6.24
CA ASN A 156 -11.81 13.44 7.43
C ASN A 156 -10.47 12.80 7.05
N VAL A 157 -10.49 11.81 6.15
CA VAL A 157 -9.27 11.16 5.65
C VAL A 157 -8.37 12.14 4.92
N ILE A 158 -8.92 12.97 4.02
CA ILE A 158 -8.14 14.00 3.32
C ILE A 158 -7.59 15.04 4.32
N GLU A 159 -8.40 15.47 5.28
CA GLU A 159 -7.99 16.43 6.30
C GLU A 159 -6.82 15.93 7.16
N SER A 160 -6.79 14.63 7.46
CA SER A 160 -5.69 14.02 8.20
C SER A 160 -4.33 14.15 7.50
N LEU A 161 -4.29 14.33 6.17
CA LEU A 161 -3.04 14.50 5.43
C LEU A 161 -2.28 15.76 5.85
N GLU A 162 -2.98 16.80 6.29
CA GLU A 162 -2.37 18.05 6.75
C GLU A 162 -1.43 17.79 7.93
N ASP A 163 -1.93 17.12 8.97
CA ASP A 163 -1.15 16.81 10.17
C ASP A 163 -0.05 15.78 9.86
N LYS A 164 -0.36 14.78 9.05
CA LYS A 164 0.54 13.65 8.80
C LYS A 164 1.70 13.98 7.87
N PHE A 165 1.48 14.90 6.93
CA PHE A 165 2.52 15.36 6.00
C PHE A 165 3.00 16.78 6.31
N PHE A 166 2.60 17.35 7.44
CA PHE A 166 2.98 18.69 7.90
C PHE A 166 2.77 19.76 6.82
N LEU A 167 1.60 19.73 6.17
CA LEU A 167 1.27 20.64 5.09
C LEU A 167 1.11 22.06 5.65
N LYS A 168 1.71 23.06 5.00
CA LYS A 168 1.52 24.49 5.34
C LYS A 168 0.46 25.07 4.43
N LEU A 169 -0.81 25.06 4.87
CA LEU A 169 -2.00 25.35 4.05
C LEU A 169 -2.72 26.66 4.35
#